data_AF-A0A952Q406-F1
#
_entry.id   AF-A0A952Q406-F1
#
_cell.length_a   1.000
_cell.length_b   1.000
_cell.length_c   1.000
_cell.angle_alpha   90.00
_cell.angle_beta   90.00
_cell.angle_gamma   90.00
#
_symmetry.space_group_name_H-M   'P 1'
#
loop_
_entity.id
_entity.type
_entity.pdbx_description
1 polymer ?
#
loop_
_entity_poly.entity_id
_entity_poly.type
_entity_poly.pdbx_seq_one_letter_code
_entity_poly.pdbx_strand_id
1 'polypeptide(L)'
;MNGYATFKSHVLRRDEKGLLGIPFKRWLGAGLGGAVVMTLLKIFLPDQSLFVGLVAFILTLYFTSPHGGIARWQRLLLKWQWSFRMAAAVAPDSLLGQIGTSLQLSVAPLDIDGTRFFRPIHEEPSRTQLTDWVSFLRPLDVATGDGLVFSKQPALRLQRGGG
;
A
#
# COMPACT_ATOMS: atom_id res chain seq x y z
N MET A 1 18.01 -23.17 7.81
CA MET A 1 18.05 -23.41 6.36
C MET A 1 16.99 -24.43 6.02
N ASN A 2 15.82 -24.01 5.51
CA ASN A 2 14.73 -24.91 5.13
C ASN A 2 14.48 -24.76 3.62
N GLY A 3 15.06 -25.66 2.84
CA GLY A 3 15.12 -25.63 1.37
C GLY A 3 14.12 -26.53 0.65
N TYR A 4 12.89 -26.68 1.15
CA TYR A 4 11.91 -27.59 0.54
C TYR A 4 10.50 -27.00 0.50
N ALA A 5 10.27 -25.95 -0.30
CA ALA A 5 8.91 -25.48 -0.63
C ALA A 5 8.81 -24.61 -1.91
N THR A 6 9.72 -24.75 -2.89
CA THR A 6 9.77 -23.81 -4.03
C THR A 6 9.80 -24.45 -5.42
N PHE A 7 9.44 -25.73 -5.57
CA PHE A 7 9.49 -26.39 -6.90
C PHE A 7 8.15 -26.80 -7.51
N LYS A 8 7.01 -26.63 -6.83
CA LYS A 8 5.69 -27.09 -7.35
C LYS A 8 4.63 -26.01 -7.54
N SER A 9 4.93 -24.74 -7.28
CA SER A 9 3.98 -23.63 -7.48
C SER A 9 4.06 -22.96 -8.86
N HIS A 10 5.08 -23.27 -9.67
CA HIS A 10 5.34 -22.56 -10.94
C HIS A 10 4.57 -23.10 -12.15
N VAL A 11 3.71 -24.11 -11.97
CA VAL A 11 2.93 -24.76 -13.05
C VAL A 11 1.52 -24.16 -13.20
N LEU A 12 1.00 -23.45 -12.19
CA LEU A 12 -0.32 -22.80 -12.27
C LEU A 12 -0.27 -21.40 -12.88
N ARG A 13 0.91 -20.79 -12.95
CA ARG A 13 1.12 -19.55 -13.71
C ARG A 13 1.41 -19.94 -15.15
N ARG A 14 0.37 -20.28 -15.91
CA ARG A 14 0.45 -20.30 -17.37
C ARG A 14 0.71 -18.86 -17.79
N ASP A 15 1.98 -18.49 -17.91
CA ASP A 15 2.37 -17.22 -18.49
C ASP A 15 1.81 -17.22 -19.90
N GLU A 16 0.71 -16.48 -20.09
CA GLU A 16 0.16 -16.18 -21.40
C GLU A 16 1.32 -15.62 -22.21
N LYS A 17 1.66 -16.28 -23.33
CA LYS A 17 2.66 -15.78 -24.27
C LYS A 17 2.20 -14.40 -24.74
N GLY A 18 2.77 -13.39 -24.11
CA GLY A 18 2.47 -12.00 -24.36
C GLY A 18 3.38 -11.42 -25.42
N LEU A 19 3.00 -10.26 -25.95
CA LEU A 19 3.89 -9.43 -26.75
C LEU A 19 4.66 -8.52 -25.80
N LEU A 20 6.00 -8.47 -25.93
CA LEU A 20 6.89 -7.66 -25.10
C LEU A 20 6.77 -7.93 -23.58
N GLY A 21 6.50 -9.17 -23.18
CA GLY A 21 6.33 -9.55 -21.77
C GLY A 21 5.01 -9.09 -21.13
N ILE A 22 4.08 -8.53 -21.92
CA ILE A 22 2.74 -8.11 -21.48
C ILE A 22 1.71 -9.13 -21.97
N PRO A 23 0.90 -9.74 -21.07
CA PRO A 23 -0.17 -10.67 -21.44
C PRO A 23 -1.11 -10.11 -22.51
N PHE A 24 -1.49 -10.93 -23.50
CA PHE A 24 -2.27 -10.49 -24.67
C PHE A 24 -3.60 -9.83 -24.30
N LYS A 25 -4.30 -10.34 -23.28
CA LYS A 25 -5.55 -9.73 -22.77
C LYS A 25 -5.40 -8.27 -22.36
N ARG A 26 -4.20 -7.84 -21.95
CA ARG A 26 -3.91 -6.45 -21.58
C ARG A 26 -3.69 -5.56 -22.79
N TRP A 27 -3.05 -6.09 -23.83
CA TRP A 27 -3.00 -5.42 -25.14
C TRP A 27 -4.40 -5.21 -25.69
N LEU A 28 -5.25 -6.24 -25.61
CA LEU A 28 -6.64 -6.17 -26.08
C LEU A 28 -7.46 -5.17 -25.25
N GLY A 29 -7.39 -5.25 -23.93
CA GLY A 29 -8.10 -4.33 -23.03
C GLY A 29 -7.65 -2.87 -23.18
N ALA A 30 -6.35 -2.62 -23.26
CA ALA A 30 -5.84 -1.28 -23.51
C ALA A 30 -6.20 -0.78 -24.90
N GLY A 31 -6.11 -1.64 -25.92
CA GLY A 31 -6.47 -1.35 -27.31
C GLY A 31 -7.92 -0.90 -27.42
N LEU A 32 -8.82 -1.68 -26.82
CA LEU A 32 -10.24 -1.36 -26.75
C LEU A 32 -10.47 -0.04 -26.00
N GLY A 33 -9.82 0.15 -24.84
CA GLY A 33 -9.93 1.39 -24.07
C GLY A 33 -9.48 2.63 -24.85
N GLY A 34 -8.32 2.56 -25.51
CA GLY A 34 -7.81 3.64 -26.35
C GLY A 34 -8.74 3.93 -27.54
N ALA A 35 -9.26 2.89 -28.19
CA ALA A 35 -10.20 3.04 -29.31
C ALA A 35 -11.54 3.66 -28.88
N VAL A 36 -12.07 3.30 -27.72
CA VAL A 36 -13.28 3.92 -27.14
C VAL A 36 -13.04 5.40 -26.87
N VAL A 37 -11.94 5.75 -26.18
CA VAL A 37 -11.58 7.14 -25.91
C VAL A 37 -11.44 7.93 -27.21
N MET A 38 -10.72 7.40 -28.19
CA MET A 38 -10.57 8.01 -29.52
C MET A 38 -11.94 8.26 -30.16
N THR A 39 -12.82 7.26 -30.17
CA THR A 39 -14.12 7.34 -30.83
C THR A 39 -15.01 8.41 -30.20
N LEU A 40 -15.02 8.48 -28.86
CA LEU A 40 -15.78 9.50 -28.12
C LEU A 40 -15.24 10.91 -28.38
N LEU A 41 -13.91 11.08 -28.36
CA LEU A 41 -13.27 12.38 -28.57
C LEU A 41 -13.24 12.82 -30.03
N LYS A 42 -13.40 11.92 -30.99
CA LYS A 42 -13.44 12.25 -32.42
C LYS A 42 -14.55 13.24 -32.78
N ILE A 43 -15.63 13.26 -32.00
CA ILE A 43 -16.75 14.20 -32.16
C ILE A 43 -16.33 15.63 -31.79
N PHE A 44 -15.55 15.79 -30.73
CA PHE A 44 -15.21 17.10 -30.15
C PHE A 44 -13.86 17.63 -30.63
N LEU A 45 -12.87 16.74 -30.80
CA LEU A 45 -11.49 17.04 -31.19
C LEU A 45 -11.01 16.04 -32.26
N PRO A 46 -11.50 16.11 -33.51
CA PRO A 46 -11.20 15.13 -34.55
C PRO A 46 -9.69 14.99 -34.83
N ASP A 47 -8.97 16.11 -34.95
CA ASP A 47 -7.54 16.13 -35.29
C ASP A 47 -6.65 15.55 -34.18
N GLN A 48 -7.08 15.69 -32.91
CA GLN A 48 -6.31 15.23 -31.75
C GLN A 48 -6.76 13.85 -31.24
N SER A 49 -7.91 13.35 -31.72
CA SER A 49 -8.53 12.13 -31.21
C SER A 49 -7.60 10.91 -31.26
N LEU A 50 -6.81 10.78 -32.32
CA LEU A 50 -5.84 9.69 -32.48
C LEU A 50 -4.75 9.77 -31.42
N PHE A 51 -4.17 10.96 -31.21
CA PHE A 51 -3.13 11.16 -30.21
C PHE A 51 -3.65 10.89 -28.80
N VAL A 52 -4.84 11.41 -28.46
CA VAL A 52 -5.44 11.18 -27.15
C VAL A 52 -5.79 9.70 -26.94
N GLY A 53 -6.27 9.01 -27.98
CA GLY A 53 -6.50 7.56 -27.96
C GLY A 53 -5.23 6.76 -27.69
N LEU A 54 -4.11 7.13 -28.32
CA LEU A 54 -2.81 6.52 -28.10
C LEU A 54 -2.29 6.74 -26.67
N VAL A 55 -2.43 7.96 -26.15
CA VAL A 55 -2.07 8.28 -24.76
C VAL A 55 -2.92 7.45 -23.80
N ALA A 56 -4.23 7.36 -24.02
CA ALA A 56 -5.13 6.56 -23.20
C ALA A 56 -4.77 5.06 -23.25
N PHE A 57 -4.40 4.55 -24.42
CA PHE A 57 -3.89 3.18 -24.58
C PHE A 57 -2.66 2.92 -23.70
N ILE A 58 -1.64 3.80 -23.77
CA ILE A 58 -0.40 3.67 -22.99
C ILE A 58 -0.69 3.76 -21.49
N LEU A 59 -1.51 4.74 -21.07
CA LEU A 59 -1.90 4.89 -19.67
C LEU A 59 -2.63 3.65 -19.17
N THR A 60 -3.53 3.08 -19.97
CA THR A 60 -4.26 1.86 -19.60
C THR A 60 -3.30 0.67 -19.43
N LEU A 61 -2.31 0.51 -20.31
CA LEU A 61 -1.26 -0.50 -20.14
C LEU A 61 -0.43 -0.26 -18.86
N TYR A 62 -0.07 0.99 -18.58
CA TYR A 62 0.70 1.33 -17.39
C TYR A 62 -0.07 1.05 -16.10
N PHE A 63 -1.33 1.50 -16.03
CA PHE A 63 -2.18 1.37 -14.86
C PHE A 63 -2.69 -0.05 -14.61
N THR A 64 -2.76 -0.90 -15.62
CA THR A 64 -3.18 -2.31 -15.45
C THR A 64 -2.00 -3.25 -15.18
N SER A 65 -0.80 -2.71 -14.90
CA SER A 65 0.41 -3.51 -14.69
C SER A 65 0.32 -4.42 -13.45
N PRO A 66 0.85 -5.66 -13.51
CA PRO A 66 0.86 -6.58 -12.38
C PRO A 66 1.62 -6.05 -11.17
N HIS A 67 2.54 -5.09 -11.35
CA HIS A 67 3.28 -4.45 -10.25
C HIS A 67 2.47 -3.35 -9.53
N GLY A 68 1.17 -3.60 -9.34
CA GLY A 68 0.32 -2.83 -8.45
C GLY A 68 -0.83 -2.06 -9.10
N GLY A 69 -1.48 -2.56 -10.16
CA GLY A 69 -2.52 -1.80 -10.89
C GLY A 69 -3.52 -0.99 -10.02
N ILE A 70 -4.30 -1.65 -9.15
CA ILE A 70 -5.26 -0.98 -8.26
C ILE A 70 -4.55 -0.15 -7.18
N ALA A 71 -3.57 -0.73 -6.49
CA ALA A 71 -2.87 -0.04 -5.40
C ALA A 71 -2.10 1.20 -5.87
N ARG A 72 -1.57 1.18 -7.09
CA ARG A 72 -0.89 2.29 -7.77
C ARG A 72 -1.91 3.35 -8.19
N TRP A 73 -3.08 2.95 -8.66
CA TRP A 73 -4.20 3.87 -8.92
C TRP A 73 -4.63 4.59 -7.63
N GLN A 74 -4.82 3.84 -6.55
CA GLN A 74 -5.15 4.39 -5.24
C GLN A 74 -4.07 5.36 -4.75
N ARG A 75 -2.79 4.98 -4.84
CA ARG A 75 -1.69 5.89 -4.47
C ARG A 75 -1.65 7.15 -5.33
N LEU A 76 -1.88 7.03 -6.63
CA LEU A 76 -1.91 8.19 -7.53
C LEU A 76 -3.06 9.14 -7.15
N LEU A 77 -4.26 8.59 -6.95
CA LEU A 77 -5.42 9.36 -6.50
C LEU A 77 -5.17 10.06 -5.18
N LEU A 78 -4.69 9.33 -4.19
CA LEU A 78 -4.43 9.89 -2.86
C LEU A 78 -3.37 10.99 -2.95
N LYS A 79 -2.34 10.80 -3.78
CA LYS A 79 -1.31 11.82 -4.02
C LYS A 79 -1.91 13.06 -4.69
N TRP A 80 -2.71 12.89 -5.74
CA TRP A 80 -3.36 14.00 -6.43
C TRP A 80 -4.33 14.74 -5.52
N GLN A 81 -5.17 14.00 -4.78
CA GLN A 81 -6.08 14.55 -3.80
C GLN A 81 -5.34 15.36 -2.73
N TRP A 82 -4.22 14.85 -2.24
CA TRP A 82 -3.38 15.57 -1.28
C TRP A 82 -2.76 16.82 -1.90
N SER A 83 -2.24 16.74 -3.14
CA SER A 83 -1.72 17.90 -3.88
C SER A 83 -2.76 19.00 -4.06
N PHE A 84 -4.00 18.65 -4.44
CA PHE A 84 -5.08 19.64 -4.59
C PHE A 84 -5.48 20.27 -3.25
N ARG A 85 -5.58 19.47 -2.19
CA ARG A 85 -5.87 19.98 -0.83
C ARG A 85 -4.80 20.92 -0.32
N MET A 86 -3.52 20.56 -0.49
CA MET A 86 -2.40 21.40 -0.07
C MET A 86 -2.31 22.66 -0.90
N ALA A 87 -2.52 22.59 -2.22
CA ALA A 87 -2.55 23.77 -3.08
C ALA A 87 -3.69 24.72 -2.68
N ALA A 88 -4.88 24.20 -2.38
CA ALA A 88 -6.00 25.01 -1.91
C ALA A 88 -5.74 25.66 -0.54
N ALA A 89 -4.99 24.99 0.35
CA ALA A 89 -4.62 25.52 1.67
C ALA A 89 -3.53 26.60 1.61
N VAL A 90 -2.48 26.37 0.81
CA VAL A 90 -1.24 27.17 0.83
C VAL A 90 -1.23 28.24 -0.27
N ALA A 91 -1.80 27.95 -1.44
CA ALA A 91 -1.78 28.82 -2.62
C ALA A 91 -3.11 28.77 -3.38
N PRO A 92 -4.20 29.31 -2.80
CA PRO A 92 -5.57 29.17 -3.34
C PRO A 92 -5.74 29.78 -4.74
N ASP A 93 -4.96 30.82 -5.07
CA ASP A 93 -5.02 31.49 -6.37
C ASP A 93 -4.32 30.70 -7.50
N SER A 94 -3.52 29.68 -7.16
CA SER A 94 -2.88 28.82 -8.17
C SER A 94 -3.91 27.96 -8.91
N LEU A 95 -3.64 27.56 -10.15
CA LEU A 95 -4.53 26.68 -10.93
C LEU A 95 -4.91 25.41 -10.17
N LEU A 96 -3.95 24.80 -9.45
CA LEU A 96 -4.19 23.62 -8.62
C LEU A 96 -5.03 23.95 -7.38
N GLY A 97 -4.84 25.13 -6.79
CA GLY A 97 -5.64 25.63 -5.66
C GLY A 97 -7.08 25.90 -6.06
N GLN A 98 -7.32 26.54 -7.20
CA GLN A 98 -8.66 26.79 -7.75
C GLN A 98 -9.40 25.49 -8.03
N ILE A 99 -8.72 24.49 -8.62
CA ILE A 99 -9.29 23.15 -8.83
C ILE A 99 -9.64 22.52 -7.46
N GLY A 100 -8.72 22.58 -6.50
CA GLY A 100 -8.94 22.04 -5.15
C GLY A 100 -10.12 22.67 -4.42
N THR A 101 -10.28 23.99 -4.52
CA THR A 101 -11.41 24.76 -3.96
C THR A 101 -12.71 24.44 -4.68
N SER A 102 -12.70 24.31 -6.01
CA SER A 102 -13.89 23.95 -6.81
C SER A 102 -14.42 22.56 -6.47
N LEU A 103 -13.54 21.63 -6.13
CA LEU A 103 -13.88 20.28 -5.68
C LEU A 103 -14.42 20.23 -4.23
N GLN A 104 -14.57 21.38 -3.56
CA GLN A 104 -14.98 21.49 -2.14
C GLN A 104 -14.26 20.49 -1.23
N LEU A 105 -12.99 20.21 -1.53
CA LEU A 105 -12.20 19.28 -0.75
C LEU A 105 -12.08 19.87 0.66
N SER A 106 -12.57 19.17 1.69
CA SER A 106 -12.43 19.63 3.07
C SER A 106 -10.95 19.87 3.37
N VAL A 107 -10.59 21.14 3.46
CA VAL A 107 -9.25 21.63 3.83
C VAL A 107 -9.18 21.82 5.34
N ALA A 108 -10.08 21.19 6.11
CA ALA A 108 -10.05 21.26 7.56
C ALA A 108 -8.63 20.89 8.01
N PRO A 109 -7.89 21.82 8.63
CA PRO A 109 -6.60 21.49 9.19
C PRO A 109 -6.88 20.39 10.20
N LEU A 110 -6.36 19.19 9.92
CA LEU A 110 -6.29 18.17 10.95
C LEU A 110 -5.27 18.75 11.94
N ASP A 111 -5.75 19.34 13.02
CA ASP A 111 -4.91 19.82 14.10
C ASP A 111 -4.28 18.59 14.75
N ILE A 112 -3.12 18.19 14.21
CA ILE A 112 -2.35 17.10 14.74
C ILE A 112 -1.63 17.68 15.95
N ASP A 113 -2.27 17.55 17.10
CA ASP A 113 -1.66 17.86 18.38
C ASP A 113 -0.45 16.93 18.60
N GLY A 114 0.73 17.48 18.27
CA GLY A 114 2.01 16.79 18.41
C GLY A 114 2.28 16.35 19.86
N THR A 115 1.67 17.01 20.85
CA THR A 115 1.82 16.63 22.25
C THR A 115 1.08 15.35 22.59
N ARG A 116 -0.01 15.04 21.88
CA ARG A 116 -0.71 13.74 21.96
C ARG A 116 0.01 12.64 21.20
N PHE A 117 0.50 12.92 19.99
CA PHE A 117 1.13 11.92 19.13
C PHE A 117 2.49 11.46 19.64
N PHE A 118 3.28 12.39 20.18
CA PHE A 118 4.60 12.10 20.75
C PHE A 118 4.58 11.98 22.27
N ARG A 119 3.40 11.82 22.89
CA ARG A 119 3.34 11.52 24.31
C ARG A 119 4.12 10.23 24.53
N PRO A 120 5.25 10.25 25.28
CA PRO A 120 5.90 9.01 25.65
C PRO A 120 4.84 8.18 26.36
N ILE A 121 4.61 6.97 25.85
CA ILE A 121 3.80 5.99 26.55
C ILE A 121 4.56 5.74 27.84
N HIS A 122 4.15 6.42 28.92
CA HIS A 122 4.54 6.06 30.28
C HIS A 122 3.81 4.77 30.63
N GLU A 123 4.03 3.73 29.83
CA GLU A 123 4.05 2.40 30.40
C GLU A 123 5.21 2.46 31.37
N GLU A 124 4.92 2.22 32.65
CA GLU A 124 5.97 1.79 33.57
C GLU A 124 6.84 0.79 32.81
N PRO A 125 8.17 0.88 32.90
CA PRO A 125 8.99 -0.17 32.36
C PRO A 125 8.63 -1.43 33.14
N SER A 126 7.67 -2.21 32.65
CA SER A 126 7.84 -3.65 32.64
C SER A 126 9.13 -3.81 31.86
N ARG A 127 10.21 -3.86 32.64
CA ARG A 127 11.57 -3.93 32.17
C ARG A 127 11.65 -5.33 31.58
N THR A 128 11.14 -5.50 30.36
CA THR A 128 11.44 -6.64 29.52
C THR A 128 12.91 -6.45 29.22
N GLN A 129 13.76 -6.97 30.12
CA GLN A 129 15.19 -6.98 29.90
C GLN A 129 15.37 -7.69 28.56
N LEU A 130 15.92 -7.00 27.56
CA LEU A 130 16.25 -7.56 26.25
C LEU A 130 17.24 -8.75 26.33
N THR A 131 17.68 -9.10 27.54
CA THR A 131 18.47 -10.29 27.86
C THR A 131 17.64 -11.49 28.31
N ASP A 132 16.36 -11.32 28.63
CA ASP A 132 15.47 -12.42 29.01
C ASP A 132 14.87 -12.99 27.72
N TRP A 133 15.52 -14.02 27.18
CA TRP A 133 15.02 -14.75 26.03
C TRP A 133 14.12 -15.87 26.52
N VAL A 134 12.85 -15.84 26.11
CA VAL A 134 11.90 -16.93 26.35
C VAL A 134 12.01 -17.92 25.19
N SER A 135 12.48 -19.13 25.49
CA SER A 135 12.53 -20.22 24.52
C SER A 135 11.35 -21.15 24.73
N PHE A 136 10.65 -21.47 23.66
CA PHE A 136 9.58 -22.46 23.64
C PHE A 136 10.09 -23.73 22.98
N LEU A 137 9.84 -24.88 23.59
CA LEU A 137 10.19 -26.18 23.01
C LEU A 137 9.24 -26.56 21.88
N ARG A 138 7.95 -26.15 21.95
CA ARG A 138 6.95 -26.38 20.91
C ARG A 138 6.16 -25.10 20.62
N PRO A 139 5.70 -24.88 19.38
CA PRO A 139 4.95 -23.68 19.01
C PRO A 139 3.63 -23.48 19.76
N LEU A 140 2.99 -24.57 20.21
CA LEU A 140 1.74 -24.49 21.00
C LEU A 140 1.94 -23.93 22.41
N ASP A 141 3.16 -24.00 22.95
CA ASP A 141 3.45 -23.61 24.33
C ASP A 141 3.35 -22.09 24.54
N VAL A 142 3.35 -21.31 23.44
CA VAL A 142 3.11 -19.86 23.43
C VAL A 142 1.70 -19.52 23.90
N ALA A 143 0.71 -20.37 23.59
CA ALA A 143 -0.68 -20.14 23.99
C ALA A 143 -0.93 -20.43 25.47
N THR A 144 -0.13 -21.33 26.06
CA THR A 144 -0.21 -21.73 27.47
C THR A 144 0.72 -20.94 28.39
N GLY A 145 1.65 -20.16 27.84
CA GLY A 145 2.63 -19.38 28.61
C GLY A 145 3.73 -20.22 29.27
N ASP A 146 3.91 -21.47 28.82
CA ASP A 146 4.83 -22.45 29.43
C ASP A 146 6.20 -22.40 28.74
N GLY A 147 6.85 -21.23 28.80
CA GLY A 147 8.16 -20.98 28.20
C GLY A 147 9.29 -20.99 29.24
N LEU A 148 10.47 -21.47 28.83
CA LEU A 148 11.68 -21.38 29.66
C LEU A 148 12.32 -19.99 29.50
N VAL A 149 12.50 -19.29 30.62
CA VAL A 149 13.14 -17.96 30.67
C VAL A 149 14.60 -18.11 31.09
N PHE A 150 15.53 -17.76 30.20
CA PHE A 150 16.94 -17.68 30.56
C PHE A 150 17.26 -16.28 31.07
N SER A 151 17.41 -16.13 32.39
CA SER A 151 17.87 -14.88 33.00
C SER A 151 19.31 -15.00 33.49
N LYS A 152 20.08 -13.90 33.41
CA LYS A 152 21.47 -13.83 33.92
C LYS A 152 21.56 -13.69 35.43
N GLN A 153 20.44 -13.47 36.12
CA GLN A 153 20.40 -13.39 37.59
C GLN A 153 19.96 -14.75 38.17
N PRO A 154 20.56 -15.22 39.29
CA PRO A 154 20.20 -16.49 39.90
C PRO A 154 18.72 -16.48 40.29
N ALA A 155 18.00 -17.52 39.88
CA ALA A 155 16.55 -17.61 39.93
C ALA A 155 15.98 -17.29 41.32
N LEU A 156 15.37 -16.12 41.45
CA LEU A 156 14.41 -15.86 42.52
C LEU A 156 13.19 -16.74 42.24
N ARG A 157 13.09 -17.80 43.05
CA ARG A 157 12.00 -18.76 43.13
C ARG A 157 10.64 -18.05 42.97
N LEU A 158 9.93 -18.32 41.88
CA LEU A 158 8.53 -17.92 41.72
C LEU A 158 7.71 -18.56 42.85
N GLN A 159 7.28 -17.75 43.82
CA GLN A 159 6.27 -18.15 44.79
C GLN A 159 4.95 -18.37 44.04
N ARG A 160 4.45 -19.60 44.13
CA ARG A 160 3.15 -20.03 43.62
C ARG A 160 2.05 -19.29 44.39
N GLY A 161 1.31 -18.41 43.70
CA GLY A 161 0.05 -17.87 44.20
C GLY A 161 -0.98 -19.00 44.32
N GLY A 162 -1.74 -18.97 45.41
CA GLY A 162 -2.43 -20.12 46.01
C GLY A 162 -3.56 -20.75 45.20
N GLY A 163 -3.75 -22.02 45.57
CA GLY A 163 -4.77 -22.99 45.20
C GLY A 163 -4.40 -24.28 45.91
#